data_AF-A0AAV8WU46-F1
#
_entry.id   AF-A0AAV8WU46-F1
#
_cell.length_a   1.000
_cell.length_b   1.000
_cell.length_c   1.000
_cell.angle_alpha   90.00
_cell.angle_beta   90.00
_cell.angle_gamma   90.00
#
_symmetry.space_group_name_H-M   'P 1'
#
loop_
_entity.id
_entity.type
_entity.pdbx_description
1 polymer ?
#
loop_
_entity_poly.entity_id
_entity_poly.type
_entity_poly.pdbx_seq_one_letter_code
_entity_poly.pdbx_strand_id
1 'polypeptide(L)'
;MTFQRFQDRLKGKYNSASVLATARSRLYGENQKESEPVAVFIMRKTSLFNRLDPHIPEDTMVSIIIELINPEIRSRLRTSYFQQPEELIEAATVIEQDLEIIRQANRRQQQRETAPPYPPRGVKQ
;
A
#
# COMPACT_ATOMS: atom_id res chain seq x y z
N MET A 1 37.94 -19.11 -15.45
CA MET A 1 36.57 -19.15 -14.89
C MET A 1 35.63 -19.42 -16.06
N THR A 2 34.78 -20.46 -16.02
CA THR A 2 33.86 -20.75 -17.14
C THR A 2 32.60 -19.89 -17.04
N PHE A 3 32.00 -19.55 -18.19
CA PHE A 3 30.74 -18.78 -18.24
C PHE A 3 29.62 -19.45 -17.42
N GLN A 4 29.52 -20.78 -17.48
CA GLN A 4 28.58 -21.56 -16.67
C GLN A 4 28.76 -21.33 -15.16
N ARG A 5 30.00 -21.39 -14.66
CA ARG A 5 30.29 -21.15 -13.23
C ARG A 5 29.96 -19.72 -12.81
N PHE A 6 30.12 -18.75 -13.70
CA PHE A 6 29.72 -17.37 -13.46
C PHE A 6 28.19 -17.23 -13.36
N GLN A 7 27.45 -17.85 -14.28
CA GLN A 7 25.99 -17.89 -14.25
C GLN A 7 25.44 -18.57 -12.99
N ASP A 8 26.02 -19.70 -12.59
CA ASP A 8 25.61 -20.43 -11.39
C ASP A 8 25.86 -19.59 -10.12
N ARG A 9 26.97 -18.85 -10.07
CA ARG A 9 27.26 -17.93 -8.97
C ARG A 9 26.26 -16.77 -8.89
N LEU A 10 25.86 -16.22 -10.02
CA LEU A 10 24.83 -15.17 -10.08
C LEU A 10 23.46 -15.70 -9.65
N LYS A 11 23.05 -16.87 -10.16
CA LYS A 11 21.80 -17.52 -9.76
C LYS A 11 21.80 -17.83 -8.27
N GLY A 12 22.90 -18.36 -7.72
CA GLY A 12 23.03 -18.63 -6.29
C GLY A 12 22.98 -17.37 -5.43
N LYS A 13 23.52 -16.24 -5.89
CA LYS A 13 23.51 -14.99 -5.11
C LYS A 13 22.14 -14.30 -5.14
N TYR A 14 21.49 -14.25 -6.29
CA TYR A 14 20.30 -13.41 -6.50
C TYR A 14 18.98 -14.19 -6.61
N ASN A 15 19.02 -15.49 -6.92
CA ASN A 15 17.85 -16.36 -7.07
C ASN A 15 18.01 -17.68 -6.30
N SER A 16 18.73 -17.67 -5.17
CA SER A 16 18.74 -18.81 -4.27
C SER A 16 17.35 -19.09 -3.70
N ALA A 17 17.13 -20.33 -3.24
CA ALA A 17 15.89 -20.74 -2.60
C ALA A 17 15.51 -19.83 -1.42
N SER A 18 16.49 -19.40 -0.62
CA SER A 18 16.27 -18.47 0.51
C SER A 18 15.77 -17.08 0.04
N VAL A 19 16.36 -16.53 -1.03
CA VAL A 19 15.94 -15.25 -1.60
C VAL A 19 14.52 -15.35 -2.17
N LEU A 20 14.20 -16.44 -2.87
CA LEU A 20 12.86 -16.68 -3.41
C LEU A 20 11.82 -16.89 -2.29
N ALA A 21 12.16 -17.63 -1.24
CA ALA A 21 11.29 -17.82 -0.08
C ALA A 21 11.00 -16.49 0.63
N THR A 22 12.03 -15.66 0.82
CA THR A 22 11.90 -14.31 1.39
C THR A 22 10.98 -13.44 0.53
N ALA A 23 11.16 -13.47 -0.79
CA ALA A 23 10.33 -12.71 -1.71
C ALA A 23 8.87 -13.19 -1.71
N ARG A 24 8.61 -14.50 -1.63
CA ARG A 24 7.25 -15.05 -1.48
C ARG A 24 6.60 -14.66 -0.16
N SER A 25 7.36 -14.69 0.94
CA SER A 25 6.88 -14.21 2.25
C SER A 25 6.50 -12.73 2.18
N ARG A 26 7.30 -11.90 1.50
CA ARG A 26 6.98 -10.49 1.27
C ARG A 26 5.76 -10.32 0.38
N LEU A 27 5.58 -11.18 -0.62
CA LEU A 27 4.46 -11.10 -1.55
C LEU A 27 3.14 -11.40 -0.86
N TYR A 28 3.04 -12.52 -0.14
CA TYR A 28 1.76 -13.01 0.41
C TYR A 28 1.56 -12.73 1.90
N GLY A 29 2.63 -12.49 2.66
CA GLY A 29 2.57 -12.38 4.13
C GLY A 29 2.61 -10.96 4.68
N GLU A 30 2.94 -9.96 3.85
CA GLU A 30 3.02 -8.56 4.30
C GLU A 30 1.81 -7.75 3.81
N ASN A 31 1.01 -7.22 4.73
CA ASN A 31 -0.01 -6.23 4.43
C ASN A 31 0.61 -4.82 4.31
N GLN A 32 -0.15 -3.88 3.74
CA GLN A 32 0.21 -2.47 3.74
C GLN A 32 0.38 -1.97 5.18
N LYS A 33 1.49 -1.27 5.45
CA LYS A 33 1.71 -0.61 6.75
C LYS A 33 0.89 0.68 6.84
N GLU A 34 0.49 1.07 8.05
CA GLU A 34 -0.33 2.27 8.27
C GLU A 34 0.30 3.57 7.72
N SER A 35 1.63 3.69 7.78
CA SER A 35 2.37 4.84 7.28
C SER A 35 2.87 4.71 5.83
N GLU A 36 2.62 3.58 5.17
CA GLU A 36 3.07 3.33 3.80
C GLU A 36 2.02 3.85 2.80
N PRO A 37 2.39 4.77 1.88
CA PRO A 37 1.48 5.21 0.82
C PRO A 37 1.01 4.04 -0.04
N VAL A 38 -0.29 4.00 -0.35
CA VAL A 38 -0.90 2.86 -1.04
C VAL A 38 -0.31 2.61 -2.43
N ALA A 39 0.04 3.67 -3.17
CA ALA A 39 0.69 3.55 -4.47
C ALA A 39 2.05 2.81 -4.37
N VAL A 40 2.87 3.17 -3.38
CA VAL A 40 4.19 2.55 -3.15
C VAL A 40 4.02 1.07 -2.79
N PHE A 41 3.03 0.76 -1.97
CA PHE A 41 2.70 -0.61 -1.62
C PHE A 41 2.32 -1.44 -2.85
N ILE A 42 1.40 -0.94 -3.69
CA ILE A 42 0.95 -1.65 -4.90
C ILE A 42 2.13 -1.86 -5.85
N MET A 43 2.92 -0.83 -6.16
CA MET A 43 4.10 -0.93 -7.04
C MET A 43 5.09 -1.99 -6.55
N ARG A 44 5.33 -2.05 -5.23
CA ARG A 44 6.19 -3.06 -4.60
C ARG A 44 5.66 -4.48 -4.79
N LYS A 45 4.34 -4.68 -4.65
CA LYS A 45 3.70 -5.98 -4.87
C LYS A 45 3.70 -6.41 -6.32
N THR A 46 3.37 -5.51 -7.25
CA THR A 46 3.46 -5.75 -8.69
C THR A 46 4.87 -6.16 -9.10
N SER A 47 5.89 -5.47 -8.58
CA SER A 47 7.30 -5.83 -8.82
C SER A 47 7.67 -7.22 -8.29
N LEU A 48 7.09 -7.64 -7.16
CA LEU A 48 7.29 -8.98 -6.61
C LEU A 48 6.59 -10.05 -7.44
N PHE A 49 5.37 -9.79 -7.93
CA PHE A 49 4.68 -10.68 -8.87
C PHE A 49 5.47 -10.83 -10.17
N ASN A 50 5.86 -9.74 -10.81
CA ASN A 50 6.67 -9.78 -12.05
C ASN A 50 7.97 -10.56 -11.89
N ARG A 51 8.51 -10.64 -10.67
CA ARG A 51 9.71 -11.43 -10.36
C ARG A 51 9.41 -12.90 -10.10
N LEU A 52 8.34 -13.21 -9.37
CA LEU A 52 8.08 -14.56 -8.83
C LEU A 52 7.12 -15.37 -9.69
N ASP A 53 6.23 -14.70 -10.39
CA ASP A 53 5.19 -15.26 -11.25
C ASP A 53 4.86 -14.29 -12.40
N PRO A 54 5.75 -14.18 -13.41
CA PRO A 54 5.58 -13.24 -14.52
C PRO A 54 4.43 -13.57 -15.48
N HIS A 55 3.78 -14.73 -15.30
CA HIS A 55 2.68 -15.18 -16.16
C HIS A 55 1.33 -15.13 -15.46
N ILE A 56 1.26 -14.62 -14.23
CA ILE A 56 0.01 -14.41 -13.54
C ILE A 56 -0.86 -13.43 -14.32
N PRO A 57 -2.15 -13.71 -14.54
CA PRO A 57 -3.08 -12.74 -15.09
C PRO A 57 -3.15 -11.46 -14.22
N GLU A 58 -3.15 -10.29 -14.85
CA GLU A 58 -3.11 -8.98 -14.15
C GLU A 58 -4.32 -8.79 -13.22
N ASP A 59 -5.51 -9.22 -13.64
CA ASP A 59 -6.73 -9.18 -12.83
C ASP A 59 -6.62 -10.02 -11.54
N THR A 60 -5.99 -11.19 -11.64
CA THR A 60 -5.72 -12.07 -10.51
C THR A 60 -4.68 -11.44 -9.58
N MET A 61 -3.62 -10.85 -10.15
CA MET A 61 -2.61 -10.09 -9.41
C MET A 61 -3.25 -8.97 -8.58
N VAL A 62 -4.08 -8.14 -9.25
CA VAL A 62 -4.78 -7.02 -8.65
C VAL A 62 -5.72 -7.48 -7.53
N SER A 63 -6.49 -8.54 -7.77
CA SER A 63 -7.37 -9.13 -6.75
C SER A 63 -6.62 -9.54 -5.49
N ILE A 64 -5.43 -10.15 -5.64
CA ILE A 64 -4.58 -10.52 -4.50
C ILE A 64 -4.04 -9.27 -3.79
N ILE A 65 -3.59 -8.25 -4.54
CA ILE A 65 -3.07 -7.02 -3.96
C ILE A 65 -4.15 -6.31 -3.12
N ILE A 66 -5.39 -6.23 -3.60
CA ILE A 66 -6.52 -5.62 -2.89
C ILE A 66 -6.71 -6.24 -1.50
N GLU A 67 -6.55 -7.56 -1.36
CA GLU A 67 -6.70 -8.24 -0.08
C GLU A 67 -5.59 -7.93 0.93
N LEU A 68 -4.45 -7.40 0.47
CA LEU A 68 -3.30 -7.04 1.29
C LEU A 68 -3.23 -5.53 1.59
N ILE A 69 -4.06 -4.72 0.94
CA ILE A 69 -4.20 -3.27 1.20
C ILE A 69 -4.82 -3.04 2.59
N ASN A 70 -4.55 -1.87 3.17
CA ASN A 70 -5.15 -1.44 4.42
C ASN A 70 -6.70 -1.62 4.37
N PRO A 71 -7.32 -2.25 5.39
CA PRO A 71 -8.76 -2.52 5.43
C PRO A 71 -9.64 -1.29 5.15
N GLU A 72 -9.22 -0.10 5.58
CA GLU A 72 -9.97 1.14 5.37
C GLU A 72 -10.07 1.52 3.89
N ILE A 73 -8.97 1.37 3.14
CA ILE A 73 -8.95 1.59 1.69
C ILE A 73 -9.64 0.41 0.98
N ARG A 74 -9.32 -0.83 1.36
CA ARG A 74 -9.89 -2.06 0.78
C ARG A 74 -11.42 -2.05 0.80
N SER A 75 -12.03 -1.60 1.91
CA SER A 75 -13.49 -1.53 2.04
C SER A 75 -14.17 -0.69 0.96
N ARG A 76 -13.48 0.34 0.44
CA ARG A 76 -13.96 1.24 -0.61
C ARG A 76 -13.64 0.74 -2.02
N LEU A 77 -12.63 -0.12 -2.16
CA LEU A 77 -12.25 -0.75 -3.43
C LEU A 77 -13.12 -1.97 -3.76
N ARG A 78 -13.76 -2.60 -2.76
CA ARG A 78 -14.48 -3.88 -2.90
C ARG A 78 -15.61 -3.91 -3.93
N THR A 79 -16.17 -2.77 -4.30
CA THR A 79 -17.26 -2.67 -5.30
C THR A 79 -16.74 -2.44 -6.71
N SER A 80 -15.44 -2.22 -6.87
CA SER A 80 -14.80 -1.90 -8.14
C SER A 80 -14.06 -3.11 -8.69
N TYR A 81 -14.07 -3.24 -10.01
CA TYR A 81 -13.28 -4.22 -10.73
C TYR A 81 -12.13 -3.49 -11.44
N PHE A 82 -10.92 -4.04 -11.33
CA PHE A 82 -9.69 -3.47 -11.87
C PHE A 82 -8.97 -4.55 -12.66
N GLN A 83 -8.59 -4.24 -13.90
CA GLN A 83 -7.89 -5.18 -14.76
C GLN A 83 -6.38 -5.03 -14.64
N GLN A 84 -5.90 -3.82 -14.32
CA GLN A 84 -4.48 -3.49 -14.35
C GLN A 84 -4.02 -2.85 -13.02
N PRO A 85 -2.75 -3.05 -12.62
CA PRO A 85 -2.18 -2.42 -11.44
C PRO A 85 -2.27 -0.89 -11.45
N GLU A 86 -2.14 -0.26 -12.62
CA GLU A 86 -2.20 1.19 -12.80
C GLU A 86 -3.57 1.75 -12.43
N GLU A 87 -4.65 1.11 -12.88
CA GLU A 87 -6.03 1.47 -12.53
C GLU A 87 -6.26 1.39 -11.01
N LEU A 88 -5.72 0.33 -10.39
CA LEU A 88 -5.79 0.16 -8.95
C LEU A 88 -5.03 1.28 -8.21
N ILE A 89 -3.83 1.65 -8.69
CA ILE A 89 -3.03 2.72 -8.08
C ILE A 89 -3.78 4.04 -8.12
N GLU A 90 -4.37 4.40 -9.25
CA GLU A 90 -5.13 5.66 -9.40
C GLU A 90 -6.30 5.70 -8.42
N ALA A 91 -7.15 4.68 -8.43
CA ALA A 91 -8.33 4.62 -7.56
C ALA A 91 -7.95 4.59 -6.07
N ALA A 92 -6.95 3.79 -5.69
CA ALA A 92 -6.53 3.66 -4.30
C ALA A 92 -5.91 4.99 -3.78
N THR A 93 -5.17 5.70 -4.62
CA THR A 93 -4.56 6.99 -4.25
C THR A 93 -5.61 8.05 -3.99
N VAL A 94 -6.66 8.13 -4.81
CA VAL A 94 -7.78 9.05 -4.58
C VAL A 94 -8.46 8.75 -3.25
N ILE A 95 -8.75 7.46 -2.99
CA ILE A 95 -9.36 7.03 -1.73
C ILE A 95 -8.48 7.38 -0.52
N GLU A 96 -7.16 7.17 -0.61
CA GLU A 96 -6.21 7.51 0.45
C GLU A 96 -6.22 9.02 0.75
N GLN A 97 -6.28 9.87 -0.28
CA GLN A 97 -6.38 11.32 -0.12
C GLN A 97 -7.69 11.75 0.52
N ASP A 98 -8.83 11.20 0.08
CA ASP A 98 -10.14 11.48 0.67
C ASP A 98 -10.19 11.12 2.15
N LEU A 99 -9.61 9.97 2.51
CA LEU A 99 -9.48 9.53 3.89
C LEU A 99 -8.66 10.50 4.73
N GLU A 100 -7.55 11.00 4.20
CA GLU A 100 -6.72 11.94 4.93
C GLU A 100 -7.43 13.29 5.14
N ILE A 101 -8.20 13.76 4.16
CA ILE A 101 -9.05 14.96 4.30
C ILE A 101 -10.07 14.77 5.44
N ILE A 102 -10.74 13.63 5.48
CA ILE A 102 -11.72 13.30 6.54
C ILE A 102 -11.04 13.25 7.91
N ARG A 103 -9.89 12.59 8.02
CA ARG A 103 -9.11 12.52 9.28
C ARG A 103 -8.69 13.91 9.75
N GLN A 104 -8.25 14.79 8.84
CA GLN A 104 -7.91 16.16 9.18
C GLN A 104 -9.11 16.97 9.68
N ALA A 105 -10.27 16.82 9.04
CA ALA A 105 -11.50 17.49 9.47
C ALA A 105 -11.90 17.05 10.89
N ASN A 106 -11.87 15.74 11.16
CA ASN A 106 -12.17 15.18 12.48
C ASN A 106 -11.20 15.68 13.56
N ARG A 107 -9.89 15.74 13.27
CA ARG A 107 -8.89 16.31 14.19
C ARG A 107 -9.18 17.77 14.53
N ARG A 108 -9.61 18.58 13.55
CA ARG A 108 -9.96 19.99 13.77
C ARG A 108 -11.23 20.16 14.61
N GLN A 109 -12.23 19.29 14.44
CA GLN A 109 -13.45 19.32 15.25
C GLN A 109 -13.16 19.00 16.71
N GLN A 110 -12.38 17.95 16.99
CA GLN A 110 -11.98 17.58 18.35
C GLN A 110 -11.21 18.70 19.07
N GLN A 111 -10.36 19.43 18.37
CA GLN A 111 -9.65 20.60 18.92
C GLN A 111 -10.59 21.76 19.27
N ARG A 112 -11.68 21.96 18.51
CA ARG A 112 -12.68 22.99 18.81
C ARG A 112 -13.52 22.64 20.03
N GLU A 113 -13.88 21.38 20.21
CA GLU A 113 -14.68 20.91 21.35
C GLU A 113 -13.90 20.95 22.67
N THR A 114 -12.59 20.74 22.61
CA THR A 114 -11.70 20.77 23.79
C THR A 114 -11.13 22.16 24.10
N ALA A 115 -11.44 23.18 23.29
CA ALA A 115 -10.96 24.54 23.52
C ALA A 115 -11.65 25.16 24.77
N PRO A 116 -10.88 25.70 25.74
CA PRO A 116 -11.47 26.31 26.92
C PRO A 116 -12.36 27.50 26.54
N PRO A 117 -13.51 27.72 27.23
CA PRO A 117 -14.37 28.87 26.99
C PRO A 117 -13.57 30.17 27.11
N TYR A 118 -13.66 31.04 26.09
CA TYR A 118 -13.05 32.36 26.15
C TYR A 118 -13.57 33.12 27.37
N PRO A 119 -12.71 33.79 28.17
CA PRO A 119 -13.19 34.65 29.23
C PRO A 119 -14.04 35.78 28.62
N PRO A 120 -15.21 36.11 29.21
CA PRO A 120 -16.06 37.17 28.69
C PRO A 120 -15.24 38.47 28.62
N ARG A 121 -15.24 39.11 27.46
CA ARG A 121 -14.59 40.42 27.27
C ARG A 121 -15.18 41.38 28.30
N GLY A 122 -14.37 41.74 29.29
CA GLY A 122 -14.72 42.74 30.28
C GLY A 122 -15.14 44.03 29.58
N VAL A 123 -16.38 44.43 29.82
CA VAL A 123 -16.91 45.73 29.43
C VAL A 123 -16.09 46.75 30.21
N LYS A 124 -15.22 47.50 29.52
CA LYS A 124 -14.55 48.66 30.13
C LYS A 124 -15.61 49.73 30.34
N GLN A 125 -15.85 50.09 31.61
CA GLN A 125 -16.61 51.28 32.01
C GLN A 125 -15.78 52.54 31.75
#